data_AF-A0A0G0MWK8-F1
#
_entry.id   AF-A0A0G0MWK8-F1
#
_cell.length_a   1.000
_cell.length_b   1.000
_cell.length_c   1.000
_cell.angle_alpha   90.00
_cell.angle_beta   90.00
_cell.angle_gamma   90.00
#
_symmetry.space_group_name_H-M   'P 1'
#
loop_
_entity.id
_entity.type
_entity.pdbx_description
1 polymer ?
#
loop_
_entity_poly.entity_id
_entity_poly.type
_entity_poly.pdbx_seq_one_letter_code
_entity_poly.pdbx_strand_id
1 'polypeptide(L)'
;YTAVHGSPHNAQGIQFVLNEGMAISARLGTWVGIGFLIAVGIMLFQTQLGVMDSTSRIMSENLAVMYTRITGKQKVRLSRTYFSFLWAQIAFGIMLFLLGQTEPKTLLILGACLNAVAMFVHIGLVSVLNRRTLPRAYQPPLWRQILLWTIFVFFGVFSIVVFADQILK
;
A
#
# COMPACT_ATOMS: atom_id res chain seq x y z
N TYR A 1 -20.65 9.09 15.94
CA TYR A 1 -20.08 9.93 14.86
C TYR A 1 -19.59 11.30 15.36
N THR A 2 -19.00 11.42 16.56
CA THR A 2 -18.73 12.75 17.18
C THR A 2 -17.56 12.73 18.18
N ALA A 3 -16.39 12.20 17.80
CA ALA A 3 -15.20 12.27 18.69
C ALA A 3 -14.10 13.19 18.15
N VAL A 4 -13.71 13.09 16.87
CA VAL A 4 -12.50 13.79 16.37
C VAL A 4 -12.70 14.43 14.98
N HIS A 5 -13.86 14.22 14.36
CA HIS A 5 -14.16 14.75 13.02
C HIS A 5 -14.32 16.29 13.05
N GLY A 6 -13.35 17.03 12.49
CA GLY A 6 -13.43 18.48 12.28
C GLY A 6 -12.57 19.40 13.16
N SER A 7 -11.71 18.88 14.06
CA SER A 7 -10.79 19.75 14.81
C SER A 7 -9.63 20.24 13.92
N PRO A 8 -9.27 21.55 13.95
CA PRO A 8 -8.20 22.12 13.13
C PRO A 8 -6.81 21.52 13.38
N HIS A 9 -6.62 20.77 14.49
CA HIS A 9 -5.39 20.03 14.80
C HIS A 9 -5.37 18.57 14.28
N ASN A 10 -6.41 18.12 13.56
CA ASN A 10 -6.54 16.75 13.02
C ASN A 10 -6.21 16.64 11.53
N ALA A 11 -5.30 17.46 11.04
CA ALA A 11 -5.07 17.67 9.61
C ALA A 11 -4.28 16.53 8.91
N GLN A 12 -4.66 15.27 9.13
CA GLN A 12 -4.11 14.02 8.55
C GLN A 12 -2.94 13.39 9.33
N GLY A 13 -2.89 12.05 9.35
CA GLY A 13 -1.76 11.26 9.85
C GLY A 13 -1.91 10.67 11.26
N ILE A 14 -0.78 10.48 11.95
CA ILE A 14 -0.67 9.80 13.26
C ILE A 14 -1.41 10.56 14.37
N GLN A 15 -1.49 11.89 14.29
CA GLN A 15 -2.19 12.72 15.28
C GLN A 15 -3.68 12.36 15.39
N PHE A 16 -4.32 11.97 14.28
CA PHE A 16 -5.69 11.49 14.30
C PHE A 16 -5.83 10.22 15.15
N VAL A 17 -4.92 9.25 14.99
CA VAL A 17 -4.94 7.98 15.74
C VAL A 17 -4.73 8.24 17.23
N LEU A 18 -3.82 9.15 17.58
CA LEU A 18 -3.58 9.54 18.98
C LEU A 18 -4.81 10.21 19.60
N ASN A 19 -5.43 11.13 18.87
CA ASN A 19 -6.63 11.84 19.33
C ASN A 19 -7.84 10.91 19.47
N GLU A 20 -8.02 9.95 18.56
CA GLU A 20 -9.03 8.89 18.69
C GLU A 20 -8.74 7.98 19.90
N GLY A 21 -7.47 7.60 20.12
CA GLY A 21 -7.07 6.82 21.30
C GLY A 21 -7.38 7.55 22.62
N MET A 22 -7.15 8.87 22.67
CA MET A 22 -7.51 9.71 23.82
C MET A 22 -9.03 9.81 23.99
N ALA A 23 -9.79 9.98 22.90
CA ALA A 23 -11.25 10.05 22.95
C ALA A 23 -11.88 8.73 23.42
N ILE A 24 -11.34 7.58 22.97
CA ILE A 24 -11.72 6.25 23.43
C ILE A 24 -11.41 6.09 24.92
N SER A 25 -10.21 6.51 25.36
CA SER A 25 -9.81 6.49 26.77
C SER A 25 -10.78 7.26 27.65
N ALA A 26 -11.22 8.44 27.20
CA ALA A 26 -12.11 9.32 27.96
C ALA A 26 -13.54 8.75 28.11
N ARG A 27 -14.00 7.91 27.19
CA ARG A 27 -15.38 7.37 27.20
C ARG A 27 -15.48 5.95 27.75
N LEU A 28 -14.48 5.11 27.49
CA LEU A 28 -14.50 3.66 27.76
C LEU A 28 -13.47 3.24 28.82
N GLY A 29 -12.59 4.16 29.23
CA GLY A 29 -11.54 3.93 30.22
C GLY A 29 -10.14 3.80 29.60
N THR A 30 -9.14 4.20 30.37
CA THR A 30 -7.73 4.31 29.92
C THR A 30 -7.17 3.02 29.35
N TRP A 31 -7.53 1.87 29.93
CA TRP A 31 -7.07 0.56 29.44
C TRP A 31 -7.55 0.24 28.02
N VAL A 32 -8.76 0.66 27.66
CA VAL A 32 -9.32 0.44 26.32
C VAL A 32 -8.61 1.30 25.28
N GLY A 33 -8.29 2.55 25.61
CA GLY A 33 -7.52 3.41 24.70
C GLY A 33 -6.07 2.96 24.52
N ILE A 34 -5.41 2.49 25.59
CA ILE A 34 -4.07 1.87 25.47
C ILE A 34 -4.15 0.61 24.60
N GLY A 35 -5.13 -0.26 24.82
CA GLY A 35 -5.35 -1.46 24.00
C GLY A 35 -5.57 -1.13 22.53
N PHE A 36 -6.35 -0.08 22.23
CA PHE A 36 -6.54 0.43 20.87
C PHE A 36 -5.21 0.89 20.24
N LEU A 37 -4.41 1.70 20.94
CA LEU A 37 -3.14 2.19 20.41
C LEU A 37 -2.14 1.06 20.16
N ILE A 38 -2.10 0.05 21.04
CA ILE A 38 -1.27 -1.16 20.85
C ILE A 38 -1.73 -1.92 19.60
N ALA A 39 -3.04 -2.16 19.45
CA ALA A 39 -3.59 -2.88 18.30
C ALA A 39 -3.27 -2.16 16.98
N VAL A 40 -3.44 -0.84 16.94
CA VAL A 40 -3.10 -0.04 15.76
C VAL A 40 -1.59 -0.06 15.49
N GLY A 41 -0.76 0.07 16.52
CA GLY A 41 0.69 -0.02 16.39
C GLY A 41 1.15 -1.35 15.78
N ILE A 42 0.60 -2.47 16.28
CA ILE A 42 0.88 -3.82 15.75
C ILE A 42 0.42 -3.94 14.30
N MET A 43 -0.79 -3.48 13.98
CA MET A 43 -1.35 -3.54 12.62
C MET A 43 -0.52 -2.74 11.61
N LEU A 44 -0.11 -1.52 11.97
CA LEU A 44 0.74 -0.68 11.12
C LEU A 44 2.11 -1.33 10.91
N PHE A 45 2.72 -1.84 11.98
CA PHE A 45 4.00 -2.52 11.90
C PHE A 45 3.94 -3.78 11.02
N GLN A 46 2.93 -4.63 11.23
CA GLN A 46 2.71 -5.83 10.45
C GLN A 46 2.52 -5.51 8.96
N THR A 47 1.75 -4.47 8.64
CA THR A 47 1.51 -4.05 7.26
C THR A 47 2.82 -3.63 6.58
N GLN A 48 3.65 -2.84 7.28
CA GLN A 48 4.94 -2.41 6.71
C GLN A 48 5.90 -3.57 6.49
N LEU A 49 5.98 -4.51 7.44
CA LEU A 49 6.78 -5.73 7.27
C LEU A 49 6.30 -6.55 6.06
N GLY A 50 4.98 -6.74 5.91
CA GLY A 50 4.41 -7.49 4.80
C GLY A 50 4.69 -6.86 3.44
N VAL A 51 4.61 -5.52 3.35
CA VAL A 51 4.92 -4.77 2.14
C VAL A 51 6.41 -4.87 1.79
N MET A 52 7.31 -4.75 2.77
CA MET A 52 8.76 -4.87 2.55
C MET A 52 9.16 -6.26 2.07
N ASP A 53 8.63 -7.32 2.71
CA ASP A 53 8.89 -8.72 2.30
C ASP A 53 8.37 -8.98 0.87
N SER A 54 7.11 -8.66 0.61
CA SER A 54 6.48 -8.91 -0.69
C SER A 54 7.17 -8.16 -1.82
N THR A 55 7.50 -6.88 -1.61
CA THR A 55 8.16 -6.05 -2.63
C THR A 55 9.59 -6.53 -2.89
N SER A 56 10.35 -6.84 -1.83
CA SER A 56 11.72 -7.36 -1.98
C SER A 56 11.74 -8.69 -2.73
N ARG A 57 10.78 -9.58 -2.48
CA ARG A 57 10.63 -10.85 -3.18
C ARG A 57 10.30 -10.65 -4.66
N ILE A 58 9.24 -9.88 -4.96
CA ILE A 58 8.83 -9.57 -6.33
C ILE A 58 9.97 -8.92 -7.12
N MET A 59 10.70 -7.97 -6.52
CA MET A 59 11.81 -7.29 -7.20
C MET A 59 12.99 -8.23 -7.45
N SER A 60 13.30 -9.11 -6.48
CA SER A 60 14.35 -10.12 -6.64
C SER A 60 14.03 -11.12 -7.77
N GLU A 61 12.76 -11.51 -7.91
CA GLU A 61 12.27 -12.40 -8.96
C GLU A 61 12.29 -11.71 -10.32
N ASN A 62 11.77 -10.49 -10.41
CA ASN A 62 11.80 -9.68 -11.63
C ASN A 62 13.22 -9.44 -12.14
N LEU A 63 14.17 -9.15 -11.23
CA LEU A 63 15.58 -8.99 -11.58
C LEU A 63 16.19 -10.29 -12.09
N ALA A 64 15.86 -11.42 -11.46
CA ALA A 64 16.34 -12.73 -11.90
C ALA A 64 15.83 -13.09 -13.30
N VAL A 65 14.52 -12.90 -13.55
CA VAL A 65 13.91 -13.11 -14.87
C VAL A 65 14.55 -12.21 -15.93
N MET A 66 14.75 -10.93 -15.62
CA MET A 66 15.41 -9.99 -16.54
C MET A 66 16.85 -10.40 -16.84
N TYR A 67 17.62 -10.78 -15.83
CA TYR A 67 19.01 -11.21 -15.98
C TYR A 67 19.12 -12.48 -16.83
N THR A 68 18.28 -13.48 -16.58
CA THR A 68 18.24 -14.70 -17.39
C THR A 68 17.85 -14.41 -18.84
N ARG A 69 16.91 -13.49 -19.07
CA ARG A 69 16.51 -13.07 -20.42
C ARG A 69 17.64 -12.37 -21.18
N ILE A 70 18.43 -11.52 -20.52
CA ILE A 70 19.49 -10.72 -21.16
C ILE A 70 20.78 -11.54 -21.34
N THR A 71 21.19 -12.29 -20.31
CA THR A 71 22.51 -12.95 -20.27
C THR A 71 22.46 -14.43 -20.63
N GLY A 72 21.26 -15.04 -20.70
CA GLY A 72 21.09 -16.48 -20.94
C GLY A 72 21.58 -17.37 -19.80
N LYS A 73 22.03 -16.79 -18.67
CA LYS A 73 22.57 -17.50 -17.51
C LYS A 73 21.52 -17.55 -16.39
N GLN A 74 21.23 -18.76 -15.90
CA GLN A 74 20.23 -19.00 -14.84
C GLN A 74 20.75 -18.83 -13.40
N LYS A 75 22.04 -18.49 -13.21
CA LYS A 75 22.63 -18.42 -11.86
C LYS A 75 22.47 -17.04 -11.21
N VAL A 76 21.25 -16.68 -10.84
CA VAL A 76 21.00 -15.53 -9.94
C VAL A 76 20.73 -16.06 -8.54
N ARG A 77 21.51 -15.60 -7.55
CA ARG A 77 21.27 -15.95 -6.13
C ARG A 77 20.15 -15.08 -5.59
N LEU A 78 18.90 -15.55 -5.69
CA LEU A 78 17.70 -14.84 -5.21
C LEU A 78 17.82 -14.34 -3.76
N SER A 79 18.41 -15.14 -2.87
CA SER A 79 18.59 -14.75 -1.46
C SER A 79 19.45 -13.48 -1.29
N ARG A 80 20.50 -13.31 -2.11
CA ARG A 80 21.36 -12.11 -2.03
C ARG A 80 20.67 -10.88 -2.62
N THR A 81 19.97 -11.03 -3.73
CA THR A 81 19.24 -9.92 -4.35
C THR A 81 18.05 -9.48 -3.50
N TYR A 82 17.32 -10.42 -2.89
CA TYR A 82 16.30 -10.15 -1.89
C TYR A 82 16.82 -9.28 -0.74
N PHE A 83 17.92 -9.71 -0.09
CA PHE A 83 18.49 -8.98 1.03
C PHE A 83 18.99 -7.59 0.62
N SER A 84 19.56 -7.47 -0.59
CA SER A 84 19.98 -6.18 -1.14
C SER A 84 18.81 -5.21 -1.31
N PHE A 85 17.67 -5.66 -1.85
CA PHE A 85 16.49 -4.80 -2.02
C PHE A 85 15.89 -4.42 -0.66
N LEU A 86 15.80 -5.37 0.27
CA LEU A 86 15.30 -5.12 1.62
C LEU A 86 16.12 -4.03 2.34
N TRP A 87 17.44 -4.17 2.35
CA TRP A 87 18.31 -3.18 2.98
C TRP A 87 18.33 -1.85 2.25
N ALA A 88 18.20 -1.85 0.91
CA ALA A 88 18.07 -0.61 0.16
C ALA A 88 16.80 0.17 0.56
N GLN A 89 15.67 -0.52 0.74
CA GLN A 89 14.41 0.11 1.21
C GLN A 89 14.56 0.68 2.63
N ILE A 90 15.16 -0.08 3.55
CA ILE A 90 15.42 0.37 4.92
C ILE A 90 16.37 1.58 4.93
N ALA A 91 17.48 1.49 4.22
CA ALA A 91 18.48 2.55 4.13
C ALA A 91 17.89 3.82 3.52
N PHE A 92 17.05 3.70 2.50
CA PHE A 92 16.32 4.83 1.92
C PHE A 92 15.40 5.51 2.95
N GLY A 93 14.65 4.73 3.74
CA GLY A 93 13.83 5.27 4.84
C GLY A 93 14.66 6.01 5.89
N ILE A 94 15.79 5.42 6.32
CA ILE A 94 16.72 6.06 7.28
C ILE A 94 17.29 7.37 6.71
N MET A 95 17.69 7.36 5.43
CA MET A 95 18.22 8.54 4.75
C MET A 95 17.19 9.68 4.70
N LEU A 96 15.92 9.37 4.42
CA LEU A 96 14.84 10.37 4.44
C LEU A 96 14.66 11.00 5.82
N PHE A 97 14.73 10.21 6.89
CA PHE A 97 14.66 10.73 8.26
C PHE A 97 15.86 11.61 8.61
N LEU A 98 17.07 11.22 8.20
CA LEU A 98 18.29 12.02 8.43
C LEU A 98 18.28 13.36 7.69
N LEU A 99 17.58 13.46 6.56
CA LEU A 99 17.38 14.70 5.81
C LEU A 99 16.36 15.65 6.47
N GLY A 100 15.83 15.32 7.66
CA GLY A 100 14.92 16.17 8.41
C GLY A 100 13.49 16.21 7.87
N GLN A 101 13.13 15.31 6.96
CA GLN A 101 11.78 15.20 6.41
C GLN A 101 10.91 14.39 7.38
N THR A 102 10.47 15.03 8.47
CA THR A 102 9.69 14.38 9.53
C THR A 102 8.23 14.11 9.15
N GLU A 103 7.69 14.88 8.20
CA GLU A 103 6.35 14.68 7.64
C GLU A 103 6.33 15.07 6.16
N PRO A 104 6.86 14.22 5.26
CA PRO A 104 6.82 14.52 3.85
C PRO A 104 5.38 14.32 3.37
N LYS A 105 4.51 15.31 3.61
CA LYS A 105 3.11 15.32 3.15
C LYS A 105 3.05 14.99 1.67
N THR A 106 4.00 15.51 0.89
CA THR A 106 4.19 15.19 -0.52
C THR A 106 4.43 13.69 -0.77
N LEU A 107 5.26 13.00 0.02
CA LEU A 107 5.46 11.55 -0.14
C LEU A 107 4.22 10.75 0.27
N LEU A 108 3.51 11.17 1.31
CA LEU A 108 2.26 10.52 1.74
C LEU A 108 1.19 10.63 0.65
N ILE A 109 1.04 11.83 0.10
CA ILE A 109 0.16 12.15 -1.02
C ILE A 109 0.54 11.36 -2.27
N LEU A 110 1.82 11.39 -2.67
CA LEU A 110 2.30 10.64 -3.82
C LEU A 110 2.10 9.14 -3.61
N GLY A 111 2.31 8.63 -2.40
CA GLY A 111 2.00 7.25 -2.02
C GLY A 111 0.52 6.92 -2.19
N ALA A 112 -0.39 7.81 -1.77
CA ALA A 112 -1.82 7.64 -1.95
C ALA A 112 -2.23 7.63 -3.44
N CYS A 113 -1.69 8.55 -4.24
CA CYS A 113 -1.91 8.60 -5.69
C CYS A 113 -1.38 7.34 -6.39
N LEU A 114 -0.14 6.94 -6.07
CA LEU A 114 0.48 5.73 -6.62
C LEU A 114 -0.32 4.48 -6.24
N ASN A 115 -0.82 4.41 -5.01
CA ASN A 115 -1.67 3.29 -4.58
C ASN A 115 -2.99 3.25 -5.36
N ALA A 116 -3.66 4.40 -5.56
CA ALA A 116 -4.89 4.46 -6.36
C ALA A 116 -4.67 3.98 -7.80
N VAL A 117 -3.61 4.45 -8.46
CA VAL A 117 -3.23 4.00 -9.80
C VAL A 117 -2.85 2.52 -9.81
N ALA A 118 -2.10 2.05 -8.80
CA ALA A 118 -1.70 0.65 -8.69
C ALA A 118 -2.91 -0.28 -8.55
N MET A 119 -3.95 0.10 -7.78
CA MET A 119 -5.18 -0.67 -7.68
C MET A 119 -5.92 -0.76 -9.02
N PHE A 120 -5.98 0.33 -9.79
CA PHE A 120 -6.57 0.34 -11.14
C PHE A 120 -5.83 -0.59 -12.10
N VAL A 121 -4.49 -0.55 -12.10
CA VAL A 121 -3.67 -1.45 -12.93
C VAL A 121 -3.82 -2.90 -12.49
N HIS A 122 -3.82 -3.14 -11.17
CA HIS A 122 -3.97 -4.47 -10.57
C HIS A 122 -5.28 -5.13 -11.01
N ILE A 123 -6.42 -4.44 -10.85
CA ILE A 123 -7.73 -5.01 -11.19
C ILE A 123 -7.88 -5.23 -12.71
N GLY A 124 -7.27 -4.36 -13.53
CA GLY A 124 -7.17 -4.55 -14.97
C GLY A 124 -6.38 -5.82 -15.35
N LEU A 125 -5.19 -5.99 -14.78
CA LEU A 125 -4.35 -7.17 -15.01
C LEU A 125 -5.04 -8.46 -14.54
N VAL A 126 -5.68 -8.45 -13.37
CA VAL A 126 -6.43 -9.59 -12.85
C VAL A 126 -7.60 -9.97 -13.78
N SER A 127 -8.33 -8.98 -14.29
CA SER A 127 -9.41 -9.21 -15.26
C SER A 127 -8.90 -9.85 -16.55
N VAL A 128 -7.75 -9.39 -17.07
CA VAL A 128 -7.09 -9.96 -18.26
C VAL A 128 -6.59 -11.38 -17.99
N LEU A 129 -5.93 -11.61 -16.85
CA LEU A 129 -5.39 -12.92 -16.46
C LEU A 129 -6.52 -13.97 -16.31
N ASN A 130 -7.62 -13.57 -15.68
CA ASN A 130 -8.82 -14.40 -15.52
C ASN A 130 -9.43 -14.86 -16.86
N ARG A 131 -9.22 -14.10 -17.94
CA ARG A 131 -9.74 -14.43 -19.28
C ARG A 131 -8.73 -15.16 -20.16
N ARG A 132 -7.43 -14.82 -20.08
CA ARG A 132 -6.41 -15.33 -20.99
C ARG A 132 -5.73 -16.62 -20.53
N THR A 133 -5.53 -16.79 -19.22
CA THR A 133 -4.68 -17.88 -18.69
C THR A 133 -5.47 -19.02 -18.07
N LEU A 134 -6.68 -18.75 -17.57
CA LEU A 134 -7.52 -19.78 -16.96
C LEU A 134 -8.33 -20.58 -18.00
N PRO A 135 -8.27 -21.92 -17.95
CA PRO A 135 -9.17 -22.78 -18.74
C PRO A 135 -10.62 -22.43 -18.48
N ARG A 136 -11.48 -22.50 -19.51
CA ARG A 136 -12.89 -22.06 -19.45
C ARG A 136 -13.68 -22.62 -18.25
N ALA A 137 -13.33 -23.82 -17.77
CA ALA A 137 -13.97 -24.46 -16.62
C ALA A 137 -13.67 -23.77 -15.25
N TYR A 138 -12.55 -23.06 -15.12
CA TYR A 138 -12.15 -22.38 -13.88
C TYR A 138 -12.32 -20.86 -13.96
N GLN A 139 -12.90 -20.35 -15.05
CA GLN A 139 -13.12 -18.93 -15.20
C GLN A 139 -14.17 -18.45 -14.18
N PRO A 140 -13.99 -17.25 -13.63
CA PRO A 140 -14.98 -16.67 -12.73
C PRO A 140 -16.33 -16.56 -13.46
N PRO A 141 -17.44 -16.87 -12.77
CA PRO A 141 -18.78 -16.77 -13.36
C PRO A 141 -19.07 -15.32 -13.80
N LEU A 142 -19.99 -15.15 -14.75
CA LEU A 142 -20.28 -13.86 -15.39
C LEU A 142 -20.58 -12.74 -14.37
N TRP A 143 -21.27 -13.03 -13.28
CA TRP A 143 -21.54 -12.04 -12.23
C TRP A 143 -20.27 -11.47 -11.58
N ARG A 144 -19.26 -12.34 -11.33
CA ARG A 144 -17.96 -11.93 -10.77
C ARG A 144 -17.16 -11.14 -11.81
N GLN A 145 -17.29 -11.45 -13.10
CA GLN A 145 -16.68 -10.63 -14.16
C GLN A 145 -17.31 -9.24 -14.24
N ILE A 146 -18.63 -9.13 -14.15
CA ILE A 146 -19.34 -7.84 -14.13
C ILE A 146 -18.89 -7.04 -12.90
N LEU A 147 -18.84 -7.66 -11.73
CA LEU A 147 -18.35 -7.03 -10.51
C LEU A 147 -16.90 -6.51 -10.66
N LEU A 148 -15.99 -7.31 -11.21
CA LEU A 148 -14.61 -6.89 -11.47
C LEU A 148 -14.54 -5.69 -12.42
N TRP A 149 -15.40 -5.66 -13.44
CA TRP A 149 -15.50 -4.53 -14.36
C TRP A 149 -16.05 -3.27 -13.68
N THR A 150 -17.08 -3.40 -12.84
CA THR A 150 -17.60 -2.29 -12.03
C THR A 150 -16.50 -1.72 -11.12
N ILE A 151 -15.74 -2.60 -10.44
CA ILE A 151 -14.62 -2.21 -9.58
C ILE A 151 -13.52 -1.52 -10.40
N PHE A 152 -13.20 -2.01 -11.60
CA PHE A 152 -12.22 -1.40 -12.49
C PHE A 152 -12.63 0.03 -12.90
N VAL A 153 -13.88 0.23 -13.30
CA VAL A 153 -14.39 1.57 -13.64
C VAL A 153 -14.39 2.49 -12.41
N PHE A 154 -14.83 1.98 -11.25
CA PHE A 154 -14.84 2.74 -10.01
C PHE A 154 -13.44 3.22 -9.61
N PHE A 155 -12.44 2.33 -9.58
CA PHE A 155 -11.06 2.71 -9.28
C PHE A 155 -10.45 3.61 -10.35
N GLY A 156 -10.83 3.45 -11.63
CA GLY A 156 -10.39 4.34 -12.70
C GLY A 156 -10.88 5.77 -12.50
N VAL A 157 -12.18 5.96 -12.24
CA VAL A 157 -12.76 7.28 -11.93
C VAL A 157 -12.12 7.85 -10.66
N PHE A 158 -12.02 7.05 -9.60
CA PHE A 158 -11.44 7.50 -8.34
C PHE A 158 -9.97 7.93 -8.48
N SER A 159 -9.18 7.19 -9.26
CA SER A 159 -7.79 7.56 -9.55
C SER A 159 -7.69 8.88 -10.29
N ILE A 160 -8.59 9.15 -11.24
CA ILE A 160 -8.64 10.44 -11.96
C ILE A 160 -9.01 11.58 -11.00
N VAL A 161 -10.00 11.36 -10.14
CA VAL A 161 -10.45 12.35 -9.14
C VAL A 161 -9.33 12.69 -8.16
N VAL A 162 -8.64 11.67 -7.62
CA VAL A 162 -7.51 11.88 -6.70
C VAL A 162 -6.38 12.64 -7.39
N PHE A 163 -6.07 12.31 -8.64
CA PHE A 163 -5.04 12.99 -9.40
C PHE A 163 -5.41 14.45 -9.69
N ALA A 164 -6.68 14.72 -10.02
CA ALA A 164 -7.20 16.07 -10.21
C ALA A 164 -7.19 16.89 -8.91
N ASP A 165 -7.65 16.33 -7.77
CA ASP A 165 -7.63 17.04 -6.48
C ASP A 165 -6.20 17.43 -6.06
N GLN A 166 -5.22 16.61 -6.43
CA GLN A 166 -3.83 16.82 -6.06
C GLN A 166 -3.08 17.82 -6.95
N ILE A 167 -3.53 18.02 -8.19
CA ILE A 167 -2.95 18.98 -9.15
C ILE A 167 -3.63 20.34 -9.06
N LEU A 168 -4.93 20.38 -8.74
CA LEU A 168 -5.73 21.61 -8.68
C LEU A 168 -5.66 22.34 -7.32
N LYS A 169 -4.96 21.78 -6.33
CA LYS A 169 -4.61 22.41 -5.05
C LYS A 169 -3.12 22.72 -4.99
#